data_AF-A0A9E3SJ82-F1
#
_entry.id   AF-A0A9E3SJ82-F1
#
_cell.length_a   1.000
_cell.length_b   1.000
_cell.length_c   1.000
_cell.angle_alpha   90.00
_cell.angle_beta   90.00
_cell.angle_gamma   90.00
#
_symmetry.space_group_name_H-M   'P 1'
#
loop_
_entity.id
_entity.type
_entity.pdbx_description
1 polymer ?
#
loop_
_entity_poly.entity_id
_entity_poly.type
_entity_poly.pdbx_seq_one_letter_code
_entity_poly.pdbx_strand_id
1 'polypeptide(L)'
;MEPKEACHRATDLAYAGNLQGAIDILDPILDEFREFGPAYTLHARVFLMAGDTAQPLIDLDAAEWANREYGTTEDMLSVTELRALVYAVRTIYGGRKETDKCREYIEVLMKQRISPASWWFLPAACHEVSYREADAAKWVEKLANYPALKSAASFYFKKSGGLTQLLAMPKNPEELVPVHYARHYRAKREGDLKGAEKYRKRMADLVRPGNPWNIVDLYAKGAVVVAAV
;
A
#
# COMPACT_ATOMS: atom_id res chain seq x y z
N MET A 1 8.49 16.38 -24.80
CA MET A 1 7.37 16.67 -23.88
C MET A 1 7.98 16.94 -22.53
N GLU A 2 7.55 17.99 -21.81
CA GLU A 2 8.14 18.31 -20.50
C GLU A 2 7.90 17.16 -19.50
N PRO A 3 8.91 16.76 -18.69
CA PRO A 3 8.78 15.61 -17.78
C PRO A 3 7.60 15.69 -16.81
N LYS A 4 7.30 16.90 -16.31
CA LYS A 4 6.15 17.14 -15.42
C LYS A 4 4.81 16.88 -16.13
N GLU A 5 4.67 17.38 -17.35
CA GLU A 5 3.46 17.19 -18.16
C GLU A 5 3.24 15.71 -18.48
N ALA A 6 4.31 15.01 -18.84
CA ALA A 6 4.31 13.58 -19.08
C ALA A 6 3.81 12.80 -17.84
N CYS A 7 4.35 13.11 -16.65
CA CYS A 7 3.93 12.48 -15.41
C CYS A 7 2.44 12.74 -15.08
N HIS A 8 1.94 13.95 -15.32
CA HIS A 8 0.51 14.24 -15.13
C HIS A 8 -0.36 13.38 -16.05
N ARG A 9 -0.03 13.33 -17.35
CA ARG A 9 -0.77 12.51 -18.33
C ARG A 9 -0.69 11.02 -18.01
N ALA A 10 0.49 10.52 -17.64
CA ALA A 10 0.67 9.13 -17.24
C ALA A 10 -0.15 8.78 -15.98
N THR A 11 -0.25 9.70 -15.03
CA THR A 11 -1.10 9.52 -13.83
C THR A 11 -2.57 9.37 -14.20
N ASP A 12 -3.09 10.23 -15.09
CA ASP A 12 -4.48 10.16 -15.53
C ASP A 12 -4.76 8.85 -16.28
N LEU A 13 -3.85 8.42 -17.16
CA LEU A 13 -3.95 7.14 -17.85
C LEU A 13 -3.93 5.95 -16.88
N ALA A 14 -3.03 5.96 -15.89
CA ALA A 14 -2.93 4.90 -14.91
C ALA A 14 -4.22 4.77 -14.08
N TYR A 15 -4.80 5.89 -13.64
CA TYR A 15 -6.07 5.88 -12.91
C TYR A 15 -7.29 5.55 -13.77
N ALA A 16 -7.22 5.81 -15.08
CA ALA A 16 -8.20 5.30 -16.04
C ALA A 16 -8.03 3.80 -16.36
N GLY A 17 -6.99 3.15 -15.82
CA GLY A 17 -6.67 1.74 -16.05
C GLY A 17 -5.88 1.48 -17.33
N ASN A 18 -5.46 2.52 -18.06
CA ASN A 18 -4.58 2.40 -19.22
C ASN A 18 -3.10 2.39 -18.77
N LEU A 19 -2.69 1.28 -18.16
CA LEU A 19 -1.34 1.13 -17.60
C LEU A 19 -0.27 1.11 -18.69
N GLN A 20 -0.51 0.43 -19.81
CA GLN A 20 0.45 0.41 -20.93
C GLN A 20 0.65 1.81 -21.51
N GLY A 21 -0.44 2.57 -21.73
CA GLY A 21 -0.31 3.95 -22.21
C GLY A 21 0.41 4.87 -21.22
N ALA A 22 0.32 4.61 -19.92
CA ALA A 22 1.11 5.34 -18.92
C ALA A 22 2.60 5.00 -19.02
N ILE A 23 2.96 3.72 -19.25
CA ILE A 23 4.34 3.27 -19.48
C ILE A 23 4.89 3.89 -20.77
N ASP A 24 4.15 3.82 -21.88
CA ASP A 24 4.57 4.37 -23.17
C ASP A 24 4.86 5.88 -23.12
N ILE A 25 4.21 6.61 -22.19
CA ILE A 25 4.49 8.04 -21.93
C ILE A 25 5.75 8.23 -21.08
N LEU A 26 6.02 7.33 -20.14
CA LEU A 26 7.10 7.46 -19.16
C LEU A 26 8.44 6.98 -19.72
N ASP A 27 8.48 5.91 -20.50
CA ASP A 27 9.74 5.33 -21.02
C ASP A 27 10.64 6.36 -21.71
N PRO A 28 10.15 7.20 -22.65
CA PRO A 28 11.00 8.22 -23.27
C PRO A 28 11.52 9.27 -22.28
N ILE A 29 10.74 9.58 -21.23
CA ILE A 29 11.15 10.52 -20.19
C ILE A 29 12.28 9.94 -19.34
N LEU A 30 12.21 8.64 -19.03
CA LEU A 30 13.26 7.96 -18.26
C LEU A 30 14.56 7.84 -19.06
N ASP A 31 14.47 7.72 -20.39
CA ASP A 31 15.64 7.68 -21.26
C ASP A 31 16.30 9.05 -21.43
N GLU A 32 15.51 10.11 -21.61
CA GLU A 32 16.00 11.47 -21.90
C GLU A 32 16.32 12.29 -20.65
N PHE A 33 15.59 12.09 -19.54
CA PHE A 33 15.67 12.89 -18.31
C PHE A 33 15.93 12.01 -17.08
N ARG A 34 17.09 11.36 -17.04
CA ARG A 34 17.48 10.40 -16.00
C ARG A 34 17.58 11.01 -14.60
N GLU A 35 17.75 12.33 -14.52
CA GLU A 35 17.77 13.10 -13.28
C GLU A 35 16.37 13.36 -12.70
N PHE A 36 15.30 13.10 -13.47
CA PHE A 36 13.93 13.37 -13.04
C PHE A 36 13.32 12.20 -12.26
N GLY A 37 13.75 12.05 -11.01
CA GLY A 37 13.30 11.00 -10.07
C GLY A 37 11.78 10.81 -9.91
N PRO A 38 10.92 11.83 -10.04
CA PRO A 38 9.47 11.65 -10.00
C PRO A 38 8.92 10.74 -11.11
N ALA A 39 9.53 10.73 -12.31
CA ALA A 39 9.10 9.85 -13.38
C ALA A 39 9.37 8.38 -13.04
N TYR A 40 10.54 8.06 -12.48
CA TYR A 40 10.84 6.69 -12.00
C TYR A 40 9.87 6.25 -10.91
N THR A 41 9.53 7.14 -9.97
CA THR A 41 8.58 6.82 -8.90
C THR A 41 7.18 6.52 -9.46
N LEU A 42 6.73 7.28 -10.47
CA LEU A 42 5.45 7.02 -11.12
C LEU A 42 5.48 5.73 -11.95
N HIS A 43 6.55 5.49 -12.70
CA HIS A 43 6.76 4.27 -13.46
C HIS A 43 6.69 3.03 -12.55
N ALA A 44 7.40 3.06 -11.42
CA ALA A 44 7.34 2.02 -10.40
C ALA A 44 5.91 1.75 -9.91
N ARG A 45 5.11 2.82 -9.75
CA ARG A 45 3.70 2.70 -9.32
C ARG A 45 2.85 2.03 -10.38
N VAL A 46 3.03 2.39 -11.65
CA VAL A 46 2.28 1.83 -12.78
C VAL A 46 2.57 0.34 -12.92
N PHE A 47 3.84 -0.07 -12.85
CA PHE A 47 4.22 -1.49 -12.84
C PHE A 47 3.63 -2.23 -11.65
N LEU A 48 3.65 -1.63 -10.46
CA LEU A 48 3.01 -2.22 -9.28
C LEU A 48 1.50 -2.38 -9.46
N MET A 49 0.82 -1.42 -10.09
CA MET A 49 -0.61 -1.53 -10.44
C MET A 49 -0.88 -2.61 -11.48
N ALA A 50 0.08 -2.85 -12.39
CA ALA A 50 0.00 -3.89 -13.42
C ALA A 50 0.23 -5.31 -12.89
N GLY A 51 0.61 -5.46 -11.61
CA GLY A 51 0.90 -6.77 -11.01
C GLY A 51 2.38 -7.14 -10.99
N ASP A 52 3.26 -6.29 -11.54
CA ASP A 52 4.70 -6.49 -11.46
C ASP A 52 5.24 -5.99 -10.13
N THR A 53 5.93 -6.86 -9.41
CA THR A 53 6.53 -6.52 -8.11
C THR A 53 8.05 -6.48 -8.13
N ALA A 54 8.69 -6.81 -9.25
CA ALA A 54 10.14 -6.79 -9.44
C ALA A 54 10.60 -5.44 -10.02
N GLN A 55 10.02 -5.02 -11.15
CA GLN A 55 10.38 -3.75 -11.81
C GLN A 55 10.31 -2.54 -10.87
N PRO A 56 9.28 -2.40 -10.00
CA PRO A 56 9.20 -1.24 -9.12
C PRO A 56 10.41 -1.04 -8.20
N LEU A 57 11.11 -2.11 -7.77
CA LEU A 57 12.29 -1.93 -6.92
C LEU A 57 13.47 -1.32 -7.68
N ILE A 58 13.66 -1.73 -8.94
CA ILE A 58 14.71 -1.19 -9.82
C ILE A 58 14.44 0.30 -10.07
N ASP A 59 13.20 0.64 -10.40
CA ASP A 59 12.79 2.02 -10.64
C ASP A 59 12.94 2.87 -9.38
N LEU A 60 12.61 2.34 -8.21
CA LEU A 60 12.75 3.07 -6.95
C LEU A 60 14.22 3.31 -6.57
N ASP A 61 15.13 2.39 -6.93
CA ASP A 61 16.57 2.61 -6.74
C ASP A 61 17.09 3.72 -7.66
N ALA A 62 16.62 3.77 -8.91
CA ALA A 62 16.91 4.87 -9.83
C ALA A 62 16.31 6.20 -9.34
N ALA A 63 15.06 6.19 -8.88
CA ALA A 63 14.37 7.35 -8.32
C ALA A 63 15.11 7.90 -7.10
N GLU A 64 15.56 7.01 -6.19
CA GLU A 64 16.31 7.40 -5.00
C GLU A 64 17.66 8.03 -5.38
N TRP A 65 18.38 7.45 -6.33
CA TRP A 65 19.63 8.02 -6.82
C TRP A 65 19.41 9.43 -7.38
N ALA A 66 18.44 9.60 -8.28
CA ALA A 66 18.13 10.90 -8.88
C ALA A 66 17.68 11.93 -7.84
N ASN A 67 16.81 11.53 -6.91
CA ASN A 67 16.23 12.43 -5.91
C ASN A 67 17.23 12.86 -4.82
N ARG A 68 18.30 12.08 -4.58
CA ARG A 68 19.37 12.49 -3.65
C ARG A 68 20.10 13.74 -4.12
N GLU A 69 20.23 13.92 -5.43
CA GLU A 69 20.98 15.01 -6.03
C GLU A 69 20.08 16.15 -6.53
N TYR A 70 18.91 15.81 -7.08
CA TYR A 70 18.04 16.77 -7.78
C TYR A 70 16.61 16.86 -7.18
N GLY A 71 16.25 15.98 -6.25
CA GLY A 71 14.88 15.83 -5.76
C GLY A 71 14.58 16.69 -4.54
N THR A 72 13.28 16.80 -4.24
CA THR A 72 12.80 17.39 -3.00
C THR A 72 12.67 16.34 -1.89
N THR A 73 12.53 16.80 -0.65
CA THR A 73 12.18 15.92 0.48
C THR A 73 10.88 15.14 0.22
N GLU A 74 9.91 15.74 -0.47
CA GLU A 74 8.65 15.06 -0.79
C GLU A 74 8.84 13.96 -1.84
N ASP A 75 9.75 14.15 -2.79
CA ASP A 75 10.09 13.12 -3.78
C ASP A 75 10.76 11.92 -3.10
N MET A 76 11.68 12.18 -2.16
CA MET A 76 12.30 11.13 -1.33
C MET A 76 11.29 10.39 -0.45
N LEU A 77 10.33 11.11 0.12
CA LEU A 77 9.23 10.51 0.87
C LEU A 77 8.36 9.63 -0.04
N SER A 78 8.02 10.10 -1.24
CA SER A 78 7.23 9.36 -2.21
C SER A 78 7.89 8.03 -2.61
N VAL A 79 9.22 8.02 -2.81
CA VAL A 79 10.01 6.81 -3.02
C VAL A 79 9.89 5.86 -1.83
N THR A 80 10.09 6.38 -0.62
CA THR A 80 10.03 5.60 0.63
C THR A 80 8.64 4.97 0.85
N GLU A 81 7.58 5.71 0.57
CA GLU A 81 6.18 5.26 0.65
C GLU A 81 5.90 4.14 -0.34
N LEU A 82 6.25 4.34 -1.60
CA LEU A 82 6.01 3.34 -2.63
C LEU A 82 6.85 2.09 -2.38
N ARG A 83 8.08 2.23 -1.89
CA ARG A 83 8.93 1.08 -1.53
C ARG A 83 8.36 0.27 -0.38
N ALA A 84 7.82 0.92 0.66
CA ALA A 84 7.12 0.24 1.75
C ALA A 84 5.92 -0.58 1.23
N LEU A 85 5.18 -0.01 0.27
CA LEU A 85 4.04 -0.66 -0.37
C LEU A 85 4.47 -1.86 -1.24
N VAL A 86 5.53 -1.72 -2.05
CA VAL A 86 6.08 -2.81 -2.87
C VAL A 86 6.47 -4.00 -1.98
N TYR A 87 7.20 -3.77 -0.88
CA TYR A 87 7.56 -4.83 0.06
C TYR A 87 6.34 -5.48 0.73
N ALA A 88 5.31 -4.68 1.05
CA ALA A 88 4.08 -5.22 1.60
C ALA A 88 3.38 -6.15 0.60
N VAL A 89 3.21 -5.70 -0.65
CA VAL A 89 2.58 -6.48 -1.72
C VAL A 89 3.36 -7.77 -2.00
N ARG A 90 4.70 -7.69 -2.10
CA ARG A 90 5.57 -8.85 -2.31
C ARG A 90 5.48 -9.88 -1.18
N THR A 91 5.35 -9.41 0.07
CA THR A 91 5.21 -10.28 1.23
C THR A 91 3.85 -10.94 1.29
N ILE A 92 2.78 -10.15 1.09
CA ILE A 92 1.41 -10.60 1.23
C ILE A 92 1.00 -11.52 0.07
N TYR A 93 1.39 -11.18 -1.16
CA TYR A 93 0.90 -11.82 -2.38
C TYR A 93 1.99 -12.48 -3.22
N GLY A 94 3.24 -12.05 -3.12
CA GLY A 94 4.36 -12.56 -3.91
C GLY A 94 5.11 -13.75 -3.29
N GLY A 95 4.71 -14.21 -2.09
CA GLY A 95 5.37 -15.33 -1.39
C GLY A 95 6.83 -15.04 -0.96
N ARG A 96 7.26 -13.76 -0.99
CA ARG A 96 8.61 -13.36 -0.58
C ARG A 96 8.66 -13.11 0.93
N LYS A 97 9.74 -13.54 1.60
CA LYS A 97 9.94 -13.31 3.04
C LYS A 97 10.59 -11.95 3.33
N GLU A 98 9.94 -10.89 2.87
CA GLU A 98 10.40 -9.49 3.05
C GLU A 98 9.64 -8.79 4.19
N THR A 99 9.15 -9.57 5.16
CA THR A 99 8.25 -9.13 6.24
C THR A 99 8.76 -7.90 6.99
N ASP A 100 10.05 -7.88 7.32
CA ASP A 100 10.65 -6.79 8.10
C ASP A 100 10.98 -5.57 7.22
N LYS A 101 11.09 -5.72 5.89
CA LYS A 101 11.39 -4.61 4.97
C LYS A 101 10.26 -3.59 4.89
N CYS A 102 9.00 -4.05 4.80
CA CYS A 102 7.87 -3.12 4.87
C CYS A 102 7.92 -2.30 6.17
N ARG A 103 8.16 -2.97 7.30
CA ARG A 103 8.27 -2.32 8.62
C ARG A 103 9.38 -1.25 8.65
N GLU A 104 10.58 -1.59 8.20
CA GLU A 104 11.74 -0.66 8.19
C GLU A 104 11.38 0.67 7.51
N TYR A 105 10.78 0.61 6.32
CA TYR A 105 10.40 1.81 5.57
C TYR A 105 9.25 2.58 6.20
N ILE A 106 8.25 1.90 6.78
CA ILE A 106 7.20 2.58 7.55
C ILE A 106 7.80 3.28 8.78
N GLU A 107 8.78 2.69 9.46
CA GLU A 107 9.44 3.36 10.60
C GLU A 107 10.22 4.62 10.19
N VAL A 108 10.79 4.65 8.97
CA VAL A 108 11.37 5.88 8.41
C VAL A 108 10.29 6.94 8.22
N LEU A 109 9.16 6.58 7.62
CA LEU A 109 8.04 7.49 7.37
C LEU A 109 7.43 8.04 8.67
N MET A 110 7.31 7.19 9.70
CA MET A 110 6.83 7.59 11.02
C MET A 110 7.71 8.66 11.69
N LYS A 111 9.00 8.72 11.36
CA LYS A 111 9.94 9.73 11.88
C LYS A 111 9.88 11.04 11.10
N GLN A 112 9.51 10.98 9.81
CA GLN A 112 9.61 12.11 8.89
C GLN A 112 8.28 12.82 8.62
N ARG A 113 7.14 12.12 8.70
CA ARG A 113 5.82 12.69 8.44
C ARG A 113 5.23 13.35 9.70
N ILE A 114 4.53 14.47 9.50
CA ILE A 114 3.84 15.21 10.57
C ILE A 114 2.56 14.49 11.01
N SER A 115 1.88 13.80 10.08
CA SER A 115 0.60 13.14 10.34
C SER A 115 0.64 11.66 9.96
N PRO A 116 0.05 10.78 10.79
CA PRO A 116 -0.03 9.36 10.50
C PRO A 116 -1.02 9.03 9.39
N ALA A 117 -0.74 7.97 8.64
CA ALA A 117 -1.61 7.48 7.57
C ALA A 117 -2.09 6.04 7.84
N SER A 118 -3.29 5.71 7.37
CA SER A 118 -3.91 4.40 7.64
C SER A 118 -3.15 3.23 7.01
N TRP A 119 -2.33 3.44 5.98
CA TRP A 119 -1.49 2.40 5.39
C TRP A 119 -0.25 2.06 6.23
N TRP A 120 0.00 2.77 7.35
CA TRP A 120 1.01 2.36 8.33
C TRP A 120 0.68 1.03 9.03
N PHE A 121 -0.51 0.47 8.81
CA PHE A 121 -0.92 -0.87 9.22
C PHE A 121 -0.38 -2.00 8.32
N LEU A 122 0.23 -1.70 7.17
CA LEU A 122 0.78 -2.72 6.26
C LEU A 122 1.79 -3.69 6.91
N PRO A 123 2.67 -3.27 7.84
CA PRO A 123 3.55 -4.19 8.54
C PRO A 123 2.81 -5.23 9.39
N ALA A 124 1.67 -4.88 10.00
CA ALA A 124 0.86 -5.85 10.72
C ALA A 124 0.32 -6.93 9.78
N ALA A 125 -0.15 -6.55 8.59
CA ALA A 125 -0.58 -7.49 7.56
C ALA A 125 0.56 -8.43 7.13
N CYS A 126 1.77 -7.90 6.91
CA CYS A 126 2.95 -8.69 6.56
C CYS A 126 3.28 -9.73 7.65
N HIS A 127 3.23 -9.32 8.93
CA HIS A 127 3.45 -10.22 10.05
C HIS A 127 2.37 -11.30 10.16
N GLU A 128 1.09 -10.96 9.95
CA GLU A 128 0.00 -11.94 9.95
C GLU A 128 0.12 -12.98 8.82
N VAL A 129 0.60 -12.60 7.64
CA VAL A 129 0.87 -13.54 6.53
C VAL A 129 2.05 -14.45 6.85
N SER A 130 2.99 -13.95 7.63
CA SER A 130 4.17 -14.70 8.07
C SER A 130 3.92 -15.55 9.31
N TYR A 131 2.65 -15.74 9.73
CA TYR A 131 2.26 -16.44 10.97
C TYR A 131 2.89 -15.86 12.25
N ARG A 132 3.24 -14.56 12.24
CA ARG A 132 3.81 -13.80 13.37
C ARG A 132 2.75 -12.92 14.04
N GLU A 133 1.68 -13.53 14.53
CA GLU A 133 0.51 -12.82 15.09
C GLU A 133 0.87 -11.94 16.30
N ALA A 134 1.80 -12.38 17.15
CA ALA A 134 2.28 -11.59 18.28
C ALA A 134 2.98 -10.29 17.84
N ASP A 135 3.72 -10.31 16.73
CA ASP A 135 4.40 -9.12 16.21
C ASP A 135 3.42 -8.18 15.51
N ALA A 136 2.41 -8.73 14.81
CA ALA A 136 1.30 -7.95 14.29
C ALA A 136 0.54 -7.22 15.42
N ALA A 137 0.27 -7.91 16.54
CA ALA A 137 -0.38 -7.33 17.71
C ALA A 137 0.43 -6.18 18.32
N LYS A 138 1.74 -6.39 18.54
CA LYS A 138 2.64 -5.34 19.03
C LYS A 138 2.69 -4.13 18.08
N TRP A 139 2.69 -4.36 16.77
CA TRP A 139 2.68 -3.28 15.79
C TRP A 139 1.39 -2.46 15.85
N VAL A 140 0.23 -3.13 15.92
CA VAL A 140 -1.07 -2.46 16.04
C VAL A 140 -1.19 -1.67 17.35
N GLU A 141 -0.67 -2.21 18.46
CA GLU A 141 -0.61 -1.51 19.74
C GLU A 141 0.26 -0.23 19.64
N LYS A 142 1.42 -0.31 18.97
CA LYS A 142 2.25 0.87 18.67
C LYS A 142 1.46 1.93 17.90
N LEU A 143 0.69 1.54 16.89
CA LEU A 143 -0.13 2.47 16.11
C LEU A 143 -1.30 3.07 16.92
N ALA A 144 -1.79 2.38 17.95
CA ALA A 144 -2.85 2.88 18.81
C ALA A 144 -2.46 4.13 19.62
N ASN A 145 -1.15 4.39 19.78
CA ASN A 145 -0.62 5.61 20.41
C ASN A 145 -0.81 6.87 19.55
N TYR A 146 -1.14 6.72 18.26
CA TYR A 146 -1.45 7.84 17.39
C TYR A 146 -2.95 8.11 17.40
N PRO A 147 -3.43 9.29 17.85
CA PRO A 147 -4.86 9.56 18.01
C PRO A 147 -5.70 9.28 16.75
N ALA A 148 -5.18 9.62 15.58
CA ALA A 148 -5.85 9.39 14.29
C ALA A 148 -5.92 7.91 13.86
N LEU A 149 -5.07 7.04 14.41
CA LEU A 149 -5.07 5.60 14.11
C LEU A 149 -5.70 4.76 15.23
N LYS A 150 -5.92 5.35 16.41
CA LYS A 150 -6.38 4.67 17.63
C LYS A 150 -7.68 3.89 17.40
N SER A 151 -8.64 4.49 16.70
CA SER A 151 -9.92 3.83 16.42
C SER A 151 -9.69 2.56 15.58
N ALA A 152 -9.06 2.70 14.41
CA ALA A 152 -8.71 1.58 13.53
C ALA A 152 -7.92 0.48 14.26
N ALA A 153 -6.91 0.85 15.05
CA ALA A 153 -6.11 -0.08 15.85
C ALA A 153 -6.98 -0.88 16.84
N SER A 154 -7.92 -0.22 17.52
CA SER A 154 -8.81 -0.87 18.48
C SER A 154 -9.77 -1.88 17.84
N PHE A 155 -10.04 -1.76 16.54
CA PHE A 155 -10.90 -2.68 15.79
C PHE A 155 -10.13 -3.74 15.02
N TYR A 156 -8.82 -3.58 14.83
CA TYR A 156 -8.02 -4.40 13.92
C TYR A 156 -8.14 -5.90 14.21
N PHE A 157 -8.01 -6.33 15.47
CA PHE A 157 -8.16 -7.74 15.88
C PHE A 157 -9.56 -8.10 16.42
N LYS A 158 -10.46 -7.14 16.57
CA LYS A 158 -11.79 -7.41 17.13
C LYS A 158 -12.68 -8.14 16.11
N LYS A 159 -13.23 -9.28 16.52
CA LYS A 159 -14.35 -9.94 15.82
C LYS A 159 -15.52 -8.96 15.69
N SER A 160 -16.23 -8.98 14.56
CA SER A 160 -17.41 -8.13 14.38
C SER A 160 -18.45 -8.48 15.44
N GLY A 161 -18.87 -7.51 16.25
CA GLY A 161 -19.77 -7.74 17.36
C GLY A 161 -20.68 -6.56 17.62
N GLY A 162 -21.99 -6.80 17.56
CA GLY A 162 -23.04 -6.01 18.21
C GLY A 162 -23.25 -4.55 17.77
N LEU A 163 -24.42 -4.02 18.14
CA LEU A 163 -24.85 -2.63 17.92
C LEU A 163 -23.85 -1.61 18.50
N THR A 164 -23.16 -1.97 19.59
CA THR A 164 -22.16 -1.15 20.28
C THR A 164 -20.89 -0.89 19.45
N GLN A 165 -20.51 -1.78 18.52
CA GLN A 165 -19.40 -1.51 17.60
C GLN A 165 -19.76 -0.51 16.50
N LEU A 166 -21.03 -0.45 16.08
CA LEU A 166 -21.50 0.52 15.07
C LEU A 166 -21.44 1.95 15.61
N LEU A 167 -21.73 2.13 16.90
CA LEU A 167 -21.66 3.42 17.58
C LEU A 167 -20.23 3.89 17.89
N ALA A 168 -19.26 2.97 17.86
CA ALA A 168 -17.85 3.23 18.11
C ALA A 168 -17.01 3.36 16.82
N MET A 169 -17.63 3.35 15.64
CA MET A 169 -16.89 3.48 14.38
C MET A 169 -16.18 4.84 14.28
N PRO A 170 -15.01 4.90 13.62
CA PRO A 170 -14.32 6.17 13.40
C PRO A 170 -15.19 7.13 12.60
N LYS A 171 -15.01 8.43 12.86
CA LYS A 171 -15.72 9.51 12.15
C LYS A 171 -15.34 9.55 10.67
N ASN A 172 -14.10 9.16 10.34
CA ASN A 172 -13.64 8.98 8.98
C ASN A 172 -13.69 7.48 8.62
N PRO A 173 -14.61 7.05 7.74
CA PRO A 173 -14.70 5.66 7.32
C PRO A 173 -13.42 5.11 6.69
N GLU A 174 -12.59 5.94 6.03
CA GLU A 174 -11.35 5.52 5.40
C GLU A 174 -10.31 4.97 6.38
N GLU A 175 -10.40 5.37 7.66
CA GLU A 175 -9.55 4.81 8.71
C GLU A 175 -9.83 3.32 8.95
N LEU A 176 -11.01 2.82 8.56
CA LEU A 176 -11.37 1.40 8.68
C LEU A 176 -10.84 0.54 7.54
N VAL A 177 -10.26 1.12 6.49
CA VAL A 177 -9.65 0.36 5.38
C VAL A 177 -8.71 -0.76 5.89
N PRO A 178 -7.71 -0.50 6.77
CA PRO A 178 -6.87 -1.56 7.32
C PRO A 178 -7.63 -2.64 8.09
N VAL A 179 -8.75 -2.30 8.75
CA VAL A 179 -9.58 -3.25 9.49
C VAL A 179 -10.36 -4.15 8.54
N HIS A 180 -10.94 -3.58 7.48
CA HIS A 180 -11.63 -4.34 6.44
C HIS A 180 -10.65 -5.25 5.70
N TYR A 181 -9.46 -4.76 5.38
CA TYR A 181 -8.39 -5.57 4.83
C TYR A 181 -8.04 -6.76 5.74
N ALA A 182 -7.76 -6.52 7.03
CA ALA A 182 -7.37 -7.59 7.96
C ALA A 182 -8.47 -8.64 8.10
N ARG A 183 -9.74 -8.22 8.15
CA ARG A 183 -10.89 -9.14 8.20
C ARG A 183 -11.08 -9.92 6.91
N HIS A 184 -10.87 -9.28 5.76
CA HIS A 184 -10.85 -9.97 4.46
C HIS A 184 -9.79 -11.09 4.46
N TYR A 185 -8.58 -10.74 4.87
CA TYR A 185 -7.45 -11.68 4.89
C TYR A 185 -7.69 -12.88 5.82
N ARG A 186 -8.13 -12.64 7.07
CA ARG A 186 -8.44 -13.73 8.02
C ARG A 186 -9.59 -14.60 7.54
N ALA A 187 -10.66 -14.00 6.98
CA ALA A 187 -11.76 -14.77 6.41
C ALA A 187 -11.29 -15.67 5.25
N LYS A 188 -10.39 -15.19 4.38
CA LYS A 188 -9.76 -16.04 3.35
C LYS A 188 -8.97 -17.20 3.97
N ARG A 189 -8.14 -16.93 4.99
CA ARG A 189 -7.38 -17.98 5.72
C ARG A 189 -8.27 -19.04 6.36
N GLU A 190 -9.42 -18.63 6.87
CA GLU A 190 -10.40 -19.51 7.54
C GLU A 190 -11.35 -20.22 6.56
N GLY A 191 -11.24 -19.96 5.25
CA GLY A 191 -12.12 -20.52 4.22
C GLY A 191 -13.51 -19.87 4.13
N ASP A 192 -13.76 -18.78 4.86
CA ASP A 192 -15.00 -17.99 4.77
C ASP A 192 -14.96 -17.04 3.55
N LEU A 193 -15.26 -17.59 2.37
CA LEU A 193 -15.28 -16.84 1.11
C LEU A 193 -16.33 -15.71 1.11
N LYS A 194 -17.48 -15.91 1.78
CA LYS A 194 -18.54 -14.90 1.85
C LYS A 194 -18.10 -13.71 2.72
N GLY A 195 -17.50 -13.99 3.88
CA GLY A 195 -16.91 -12.97 4.74
C GLY A 195 -15.77 -12.24 4.05
N ALA A 196 -14.89 -12.96 3.36
CA ALA A 196 -13.80 -12.39 2.59
C ALA A 196 -14.31 -11.37 1.56
N GLU A 197 -15.27 -11.75 0.71
CA GLU A 197 -15.80 -10.84 -0.32
C GLU A 197 -16.53 -9.64 0.30
N LYS A 198 -17.29 -9.85 1.37
CA LYS A 198 -17.96 -8.77 2.12
C LYS A 198 -16.98 -7.71 2.60
N TYR A 199 -15.84 -8.11 3.18
CA TYR A 199 -14.87 -7.15 3.69
C TYR A 199 -14.02 -6.53 2.59
N ARG A 200 -13.73 -7.26 1.51
CA ARG A 200 -13.09 -6.70 0.31
C ARG A 200 -13.93 -5.58 -0.29
N LYS A 201 -15.24 -5.82 -0.47
CA LYS A 201 -16.16 -4.81 -1.00
C LYS A 201 -16.18 -3.54 -0.14
N ARG A 202 -16.25 -3.69 1.19
CA ARG A 202 -16.19 -2.55 2.12
C ARG A 202 -14.88 -1.76 2.04
N MET A 203 -13.77 -2.45 1.79
CA MET A 203 -12.50 -1.79 1.52
C MET A 203 -12.55 -1.04 0.17
N ALA A 204 -12.99 -1.71 -0.90
CA ALA A 204 -13.11 -1.14 -2.24
C ALA A 204 -14.00 0.12 -2.28
N ASP A 205 -15.09 0.15 -1.50
CA ASP A 205 -15.99 1.30 -1.38
C ASP A 205 -15.34 2.52 -0.70
N LEU A 206 -14.19 2.33 -0.03
CA LEU A 206 -13.49 3.36 0.75
C LEU A 206 -12.14 3.77 0.17
N VAL A 207 -11.53 2.97 -0.71
CA VAL A 207 -10.26 3.32 -1.33
C VAL A 207 -10.47 4.33 -2.46
N ARG A 208 -9.61 5.35 -2.50
CA ARG A 208 -9.61 6.38 -3.54
C ARG A 208 -8.42 6.20 -4.49
N PRO A 209 -8.49 6.67 -5.75
CA PRO A 209 -7.33 6.78 -6.62
C PRO A 209 -6.18 7.51 -5.91
N GLY A 210 -4.95 7.02 -6.10
CA GLY A 210 -3.75 7.56 -5.46
C GLY A 210 -3.48 7.12 -4.02
N ASN A 211 -4.47 6.58 -3.29
CA ASN A 211 -4.25 5.98 -1.97
C ASN A 211 -3.51 4.64 -2.12
N PRO A 212 -2.43 4.36 -1.36
CA PRO A 212 -1.72 3.08 -1.38
C PRO A 212 -2.64 1.85 -1.24
N TRP A 213 -3.74 1.97 -0.51
CA TRP A 213 -4.72 0.89 -0.36
C TRP A 213 -5.45 0.50 -1.64
N ASN A 214 -5.54 1.39 -2.64
CA ASN A 214 -6.11 1.05 -3.95
C ASN A 214 -5.27 -0.04 -4.63
N ILE A 215 -3.94 0.10 -4.59
CA ILE A 215 -3.03 -0.92 -5.12
C ILE A 215 -3.22 -2.23 -4.36
N VAL A 216 -3.28 -2.19 -3.02
CA VAL A 216 -3.53 -3.39 -2.21
C VAL A 216 -4.85 -4.08 -2.58
N ASP A 217 -5.93 -3.32 -2.88
CA ASP A 217 -7.21 -3.88 -3.33
C ASP A 217 -7.10 -4.58 -4.69
N LEU A 218 -6.31 -4.05 -5.63
CA LEU A 218 -6.06 -4.70 -6.93
C LEU A 218 -5.53 -6.13 -6.73
N TYR A 219 -4.54 -6.29 -5.85
CA TYR A 219 -4.01 -7.62 -5.51
C TYR A 219 -5.01 -8.46 -4.71
N ALA A 220 -5.76 -7.87 -3.76
CA ALA A 220 -6.76 -8.58 -2.98
C ALA A 220 -7.90 -9.16 -3.86
N LYS A 221 -8.28 -8.43 -4.92
CA LYS A 221 -9.26 -8.82 -5.93
C LYS A 221 -8.70 -9.92 -6.85
N GLY A 222 -7.45 -9.81 -7.27
CA GLY A 222 -6.79 -10.76 -8.17
C GLY A 222 -6.37 -12.07 -7.49
N ALA A 223 -6.19 -12.08 -6.17
CA ALA A 223 -5.83 -13.26 -5.38
C ALA A 223 -6.98 -14.27 -5.29
N VAL A 224 -7.26 -14.94 -6.41
CA VAL A 224 -8.04 -16.18 -6.48
C VAL A 224 -7.11 -17.30 -6.03
N VAL A 225 -7.34 -17.82 -4.82
CA VAL A 225 -6.71 -19.05 -4.28
C VAL A 225 -5.20 -18.92 -4.06
N VAL A 226 -4.79 -18.48 -2.85
CA VAL A 226 -3.54 -19.04 -2.30
C VAL A 226 -3.86 -20.50 -2.05
N ALA A 227 -3.54 -21.36 -3.01
CA ALA A 227 -3.45 -22.78 -2.73
C ALA A 227 -2.48 -22.89 -1.56
N ALA A 228 -2.95 -23.43 -0.44
CA ALA A 228 -2.07 -23.88 0.61
C ALA A 228 -1.09 -24.86 -0.05
N VAL A 229 0.16 -24.44 -0.22
CA VAL A 229 1.27 -25.34 -0.54
C VAL A 229 1.78 -25.88 0.79
#